data_AF-A0A9R0VAL8-F1
#
_entry.id   AF-A0A9R0VAL8-F1
#
_cell.length_a   1.000
_cell.length_b   1.000
_cell.length_c   1.000
_cell.angle_alpha   90.00
_cell.angle_beta   90.00
_cell.angle_gamma   90.00
#
_symmetry.space_group_name_H-M   'P 1'
#
loop_
_entity.id
_entity.type
_entity.pdbx_description
1 polymer ?
#
loop_
_entity_poly.entity_id
_entity_poly.type
_entity_poly.pdbx_seq_one_letter_code
_entity_poly.pdbx_strand_id
1 'polypeptide(L)'
;MIKTTKEVQSYKFIPLVYQIASRLGSSKDAQGSTNFQNALASLLKKMAIDHPYHTICQLLALANGDRVKDKQRSRSSFVVDMDKKLAAENLLKELSSFHGALIRQMKQMVEIYIRLAELETRKEDTNKKISLPREFRSICQLELAKVPVVTATIPVDPNCRYEEGTFPHFSGLVDSITIMNGINAPKVIQCIGSDGNRYRQLAKSGNDDLRQDAVMEQFFSLVNMFLQNHRDTSERRLRIRTYNVVPFTPSAGVVEWVNRTVPLGDYLLDSNRIGGAHARYGTGDWTFLQCREHLACVCSYLELSLLYIPVNDD
;
A
#
# COMPACT_ATOMS: atom_id res chain seq x y z
N MET A 1 31.81 -8.53 3.87
CA MET A 1 30.45 -7.94 3.81
C MET A 1 30.30 -6.70 4.67
N ILE A 2 30.47 -6.74 6.00
CA ILE A 2 30.20 -5.57 6.88
C ILE A 2 31.03 -4.32 6.50
N LYS A 3 32.30 -4.47 6.12
CA LYS A 3 33.13 -3.36 5.61
C LYS A 3 32.55 -2.77 4.32
N THR A 4 32.17 -3.64 3.39
CA THR A 4 31.55 -3.30 2.10
C THR A 4 30.22 -2.56 2.29
N THR A 5 29.43 -2.89 3.30
CA THR A 5 28.17 -2.19 3.63
C THR A 5 28.38 -0.69 3.89
N LYS A 6 29.56 -0.31 4.41
CA LYS A 6 29.89 1.11 4.63
C LYS A 6 30.22 1.84 3.32
N GLU A 7 30.82 1.15 2.35
CA GLU A 7 31.30 1.74 1.09
C GLU A 7 30.23 1.79 -0.01
N VAL A 8 29.24 0.88 0.02
CA VAL A 8 28.20 0.82 -1.03
C VAL A 8 27.27 2.03 -1.03
N GLN A 9 26.89 2.49 -2.22
CA GLN A 9 25.89 3.52 -2.40
C GLN A 9 24.49 2.99 -2.03
N SER A 10 23.93 3.48 -0.93
CA SER A 10 22.66 3.02 -0.34
C SER A 10 21.45 3.26 -1.24
N TYR A 11 21.44 4.34 -2.02
CA TYR A 11 20.35 4.68 -2.94
C TYR A 11 20.05 3.57 -3.97
N LYS A 12 21.06 2.78 -4.35
CA LYS A 12 20.91 1.66 -5.29
C LYS A 12 20.05 0.52 -4.76
N PHE A 13 19.91 0.42 -3.44
CA PHE A 13 19.15 -0.63 -2.77
C PHE A 13 17.72 -0.20 -2.42
N ILE A 14 17.38 1.08 -2.59
CA ILE A 14 16.02 1.60 -2.31
C ILE A 14 14.94 0.87 -3.12
N PRO A 15 15.14 0.57 -4.42
CA PRO A 15 14.20 -0.26 -5.18
C PRO A 15 14.10 -1.70 -4.69
N LEU A 16 14.85 -2.14 -3.67
CA LEU A 16 14.82 -3.48 -3.10
C LEU A 16 14.53 -3.46 -1.59
N VAL A 17 14.15 -2.29 -1.04
CA VAL A 17 14.03 -2.10 0.42
C VAL A 17 13.06 -3.09 1.05
N TYR A 18 11.94 -3.41 0.37
CA TYR A 18 10.97 -4.38 0.85
C TYR A 18 11.56 -5.79 0.93
N GLN A 19 12.23 -6.24 -0.13
CA GLN A 19 12.88 -7.55 -0.22
C GLN A 19 13.97 -7.68 0.85
N ILE A 20 14.80 -6.65 1.03
CA ILE A 20 15.85 -6.61 2.03
C ILE A 20 15.25 -6.64 3.45
N ALA A 21 14.27 -5.77 3.73
CA ALA A 21 13.62 -5.66 5.03
C ALA A 21 12.87 -6.95 5.42
N SER A 22 12.22 -7.61 4.46
CA SER A 22 11.50 -8.88 4.69
C SER A 22 12.39 -10.04 5.13
N ARG A 23 13.72 -9.94 4.95
CA ARG A 23 14.70 -10.95 5.37
C ARG A 23 15.35 -10.65 6.72
N LEU A 24 15.04 -9.50 7.31
CA LEU A 24 15.51 -9.10 8.64
C LEU A 24 15.00 -10.10 9.68
N GLY A 25 15.86 -10.60 10.57
CA GLY A 25 15.47 -11.49 11.66
C GLY A 25 16.42 -11.41 12.85
N SER A 26 16.11 -12.15 13.91
CA SER A 26 16.96 -12.26 15.10
C SER A 26 18.16 -13.18 14.85
N SER A 27 19.30 -12.87 15.43
CA SER A 27 20.56 -13.61 15.26
C SER A 27 20.58 -15.02 15.90
N LYS A 28 19.44 -15.52 16.38
CA LYS A 28 19.39 -16.74 17.20
C LYS A 28 19.41 -18.05 16.41
N ASP A 29 19.10 -18.03 15.11
CA ASP A 29 19.01 -19.26 14.33
C ASP A 29 20.23 -19.51 13.45
N ALA A 30 21.01 -20.52 13.85
CA ALA A 30 22.06 -21.23 13.13
C ALA A 30 23.51 -20.71 13.25
N GLN A 31 24.40 -21.66 13.57
CA GLN A 31 25.87 -21.62 13.71
C GLN A 31 26.70 -20.91 12.60
N GLY A 32 26.09 -20.21 11.64
CA GLY A 32 26.75 -19.41 10.59
C GLY A 32 25.96 -18.19 10.10
N SER A 33 24.79 -17.88 10.64
CA SER A 33 23.85 -16.85 10.15
C SER A 33 24.06 -15.45 10.74
N THR A 34 24.81 -15.35 11.85
CA THR A 34 25.05 -14.12 12.60
C THR A 34 25.65 -13.03 11.71
N ASN A 35 26.64 -13.41 10.88
CA ASN A 35 27.32 -12.47 9.99
C ASN A 35 26.43 -11.95 8.85
N PHE A 36 25.50 -12.77 8.34
CA PHE A 36 24.54 -12.35 7.33
C PHE A 36 23.51 -11.39 7.92
N GLN A 37 22.88 -11.76 9.04
CA GLN A 37 21.88 -10.90 9.69
C GLN A 37 22.49 -9.58 10.17
N ASN A 38 23.72 -9.61 10.69
CA ASN A 38 24.44 -8.39 11.06
C ASN A 38 24.75 -7.50 9.84
N ALA A 39 25.15 -8.08 8.71
CA ALA A 39 25.37 -7.33 7.48
C ALA A 39 24.07 -6.74 6.92
N LEU A 40 22.98 -7.50 6.95
CA LEU A 40 21.65 -7.10 6.51
C LEU A 40 21.09 -5.97 7.37
N ALA A 41 21.13 -6.12 8.69
CA ALA A 41 20.72 -5.10 9.65
C ALA A 41 21.58 -3.84 9.50
N SER A 42 22.90 -3.99 9.30
CA SER A 42 23.78 -2.84 9.05
C SER A 42 23.46 -2.13 7.73
N LEU A 43 23.06 -2.85 6.67
CA LEU A 43 22.66 -2.25 5.40
C LEU A 43 21.34 -1.49 5.54
N LEU A 44 20.34 -2.13 6.16
CA LEU A 44 19.04 -1.49 6.42
C LEU A 44 19.18 -0.26 7.33
N LYS A 45 20.04 -0.33 8.34
CA LYS A 45 20.38 0.82 9.19
C LYS A 45 20.93 1.97 8.35
N LYS A 46 21.89 1.69 7.47
CA LYS A 46 22.46 2.70 6.56
C LYS A 46 21.39 3.28 5.64
N MET A 47 20.58 2.44 5.00
CA MET A 47 19.48 2.88 4.14
C MET A 47 18.46 3.76 4.88
N ALA A 48 18.16 3.46 6.15
CA ALA A 48 17.24 4.24 6.95
C ALA A 48 17.85 5.55 7.48
N ILE A 49 19.16 5.63 7.66
CA ILE A 49 19.88 6.87 7.97
C ILE A 49 19.94 7.76 6.73
N ASP A 50 20.37 7.20 5.61
CA ASP A 50 20.60 7.92 4.36
C ASP A 50 19.29 8.30 3.65
N HIS A 51 18.29 7.40 3.64
CA HIS A 51 17.02 7.53 2.94
C HIS A 51 15.83 7.20 3.87
N PRO A 52 15.57 8.05 4.88
CA PRO A 52 14.60 7.76 5.93
C PRO A 52 13.17 7.60 5.39
N TYR A 53 12.77 8.46 4.45
CA TYR A 53 11.42 8.47 3.88
C TYR A 53 11.07 7.24 3.04
N HIS A 54 12.08 6.55 2.49
CA HIS A 54 11.90 5.33 1.71
C HIS A 54 11.99 4.05 2.57
N THR A 55 12.71 4.10 3.69
CA THR A 55 13.05 2.90 4.48
C THR A 55 12.25 2.78 5.78
N ILE A 56 12.02 3.88 6.50
CA ILE A 56 11.39 3.83 7.84
C ILE A 56 9.97 3.29 7.77
N CYS A 57 9.20 3.64 6.74
CA CYS A 57 7.82 3.15 6.60
C CYS A 57 7.77 1.62 6.48
N GLN A 58 8.74 1.01 5.79
CA GLN A 58 8.84 -0.44 5.66
C GLN A 58 9.20 -1.10 7.00
N LEU A 59 10.10 -0.49 7.77
CA LEU A 59 10.43 -0.96 9.13
C LEU A 59 9.23 -0.84 10.07
N LEU A 60 8.44 0.23 9.97
CA LEU A 60 7.20 0.39 10.74
C LEU A 60 6.16 -0.68 10.37
N ALA A 61 6.02 -1.01 9.09
CA ALA A 61 5.14 -2.09 8.65
C ALA A 61 5.54 -3.46 9.23
N LEU A 62 6.83 -3.76 9.27
CA LEU A 62 7.36 -4.98 9.91
C LEU A 62 7.17 -4.98 11.43
N ALA A 63 7.41 -3.85 12.09
CA ALA A 63 7.19 -3.69 13.53
C ALA A 63 5.71 -3.84 13.92
N ASN A 64 4.79 -3.54 13.00
CA ASN A 64 3.35 -3.76 13.17
C ASN A 64 2.89 -5.13 12.62
N GLY A 65 3.81 -6.07 12.39
CA GLY A 65 3.51 -7.36 11.76
C GLY A 65 2.52 -8.24 12.54
N ASP A 66 2.28 -7.97 13.82
CA ASP A 66 1.31 -8.68 14.67
C ASP A 66 -0.08 -8.04 14.72
N ARG A 67 -0.24 -6.84 14.14
CA ARG A 67 -1.51 -6.11 14.09
C ARG A 67 -2.39 -6.63 12.95
N VAL A 68 -3.04 -7.75 13.23
CA VAL A 68 -3.98 -8.44 12.35
C VAL A 68 -5.36 -8.45 13.00
N LYS A 69 -6.43 -8.13 12.26
CA LYS A 69 -7.81 -8.21 12.80
C LYS A 69 -8.14 -9.63 13.26
N ASP A 70 -8.82 -9.77 14.40
CA ASP A 70 -9.11 -11.08 15.04
C ASP A 70 -9.78 -12.11 14.10
N LYS A 71 -10.63 -11.65 13.17
CA LYS A 71 -11.29 -12.52 12.17
C LYS A 71 -10.33 -13.13 11.13
N GLN A 72 -9.11 -12.60 11.01
CA GLN A 72 -8.06 -13.10 10.11
C GLN A 72 -7.11 -14.10 10.77
N ARG A 73 -7.06 -14.14 12.11
CA ARG A 73 -6.27 -15.15 12.84
C ARG A 73 -6.80 -16.57 12.65
N SER A 74 -8.11 -16.74 12.43
CA SER A 74 -8.77 -18.05 12.35
C SER A 74 -9.04 -18.57 10.93
N ARG A 75 -8.85 -17.78 9.86
CA ARG A 75 -9.27 -18.18 8.50
C ARG A 75 -8.16 -18.22 7.44
N SER A 76 -6.95 -17.73 7.74
CA SER A 76 -5.82 -17.76 6.80
C SER A 76 -4.49 -17.74 7.56
N SER A 77 -3.72 -18.82 7.43
CA SER A 77 -2.25 -19.00 7.30
C SER A 77 -1.22 -17.89 7.63
N PHE A 78 -1.58 -16.74 8.18
CA PHE A 78 -0.63 -15.69 8.54
C PHE A 78 0.00 -16.01 9.90
N VAL A 79 1.18 -16.64 9.85
CA VAL A 79 2.03 -16.81 11.02
C VAL A 79 2.81 -15.52 11.21
N VAL A 80 2.55 -14.83 12.33
CA VAL A 80 3.33 -13.66 12.73
C VAL A 80 4.76 -14.11 13.02
N ASP A 81 5.71 -13.58 12.25
CA ASP A 81 7.12 -13.80 12.52
C ASP A 81 7.61 -12.82 13.59
N MET A 82 7.54 -13.25 14.84
CA MET A 82 7.88 -12.44 16.01
C MET A 82 9.35 -12.01 16.02
N ASP A 83 10.25 -12.81 15.46
CA ASP A 83 11.67 -12.45 15.40
C ASP A 83 11.91 -11.30 14.44
N LYS A 84 11.22 -11.26 13.29
CA LYS A 84 11.29 -10.10 12.38
C LYS A 84 10.74 -8.84 13.01
N LYS A 85 9.61 -8.96 13.72
CA LYS A 85 8.98 -7.85 14.43
C LYS A 85 9.95 -7.25 15.44
N LEU A 86 10.52 -8.08 16.32
CA LEU A 86 11.46 -7.63 17.35
C LEU A 86 12.74 -7.04 16.74
N ALA A 87 13.25 -7.62 15.66
CA ALA A 87 14.42 -7.08 14.95
C ALA A 87 14.12 -5.69 14.36
N ALA A 88 12.95 -5.50 13.76
CA ALA A 88 12.51 -4.20 13.24
C ALA A 88 12.32 -3.15 14.35
N GLU A 89 11.71 -3.54 15.48
CA GLU A 89 11.54 -2.66 16.66
C GLU A 89 12.88 -2.20 17.24
N ASN A 90 13.83 -3.13 17.39
CA ASN A 90 15.18 -2.84 17.86
C ASN A 90 15.89 -1.87 16.91
N LEU A 91 15.79 -2.09 15.60
CA LEU A 91 16.40 -1.20 14.61
C LEU A 91 15.77 0.20 14.64
N LEU A 92 14.45 0.30 14.76
CA LEU A 92 13.74 1.59 14.93
C LEU A 92 14.17 2.32 16.22
N LYS A 93 14.43 1.58 17.29
CA LYS A 93 14.94 2.14 18.55
C LYS A 93 16.34 2.72 18.36
N GLU A 94 17.23 2.01 17.66
CA GLU A 94 18.56 2.54 17.33
C GLU A 94 18.47 3.79 16.42
N LEU A 95 17.63 3.74 15.39
CA LEU A 95 17.43 4.83 14.43
C LEU A 95 16.84 6.08 15.08
N SER A 96 16.23 5.97 16.26
CA SER A 96 15.72 7.11 17.01
C SER A 96 16.81 8.11 17.43
N SER A 97 18.07 7.68 17.49
CA SER A 97 19.23 8.56 17.70
C SER A 97 19.57 9.45 16.50
N PHE A 98 19.15 9.07 15.29
CA PHE A 98 19.38 9.82 14.06
C PHE A 98 18.12 10.58 13.62
N HIS A 99 16.98 9.88 13.54
CA HIS A 99 15.72 10.38 12.97
C HIS A 99 14.56 10.32 13.97
N GLY A 100 14.84 10.52 15.27
CA GLY A 100 13.86 10.29 16.34
C GLY A 100 12.57 11.09 16.22
N ALA A 101 12.64 12.36 15.82
CA ALA A 101 11.44 13.19 15.61
C ALA A 101 10.58 12.64 14.46
N LEU A 102 11.18 12.33 13.32
CA LEU A 102 10.51 11.74 12.16
C LEU A 102 9.87 10.40 12.50
N ILE A 103 10.60 9.50 13.16
CA ILE A 103 10.07 8.17 13.54
C ILE A 103 8.85 8.31 14.46
N ARG A 104 8.90 9.21 15.46
CA ARG A 104 7.75 9.45 16.35
C ARG A 104 6.54 9.97 15.58
N GLN A 105 6.73 10.96 14.71
CA GLN A 105 5.63 11.52 13.92
C GLN A 105 5.09 10.51 12.90
N MET A 106 5.94 9.71 12.24
CA MET A 106 5.49 8.64 11.34
C MET A 106 4.71 7.56 12.09
N LYS A 107 5.12 7.18 13.31
CA LYS A 107 4.34 6.25 14.16
C LYS A 107 2.95 6.79 14.47
N GLN A 108 2.86 8.08 14.83
CA GLN A 108 1.57 8.75 15.05
C GLN A 108 0.71 8.74 13.78
N MET A 109 1.29 9.14 12.65
CA MET A 109 0.62 9.13 11.34
C MET A 109 0.07 7.74 10.98
N VAL A 110 0.89 6.69 11.12
CA VAL A 110 0.50 5.30 10.84
C VAL A 110 -0.67 4.88 11.73
N GLU A 111 -0.62 5.17 13.03
CA GLU A 111 -1.71 4.88 13.96
C GLU A 111 -3.03 5.56 13.55
N ILE A 112 -2.96 6.82 13.14
CA ILE A 112 -4.13 7.59 12.68
C ILE A 112 -4.75 6.93 11.46
N TYR A 113 -3.95 6.59 10.45
CA TYR A 113 -4.46 5.96 9.24
C TYR A 113 -5.01 4.56 9.48
N ILE A 114 -4.40 3.77 10.36
CA ILE A 114 -4.93 2.45 10.75
C ILE A 114 -6.33 2.64 11.35
N ARG A 115 -6.49 3.53 12.34
CA ARG A 115 -7.79 3.80 12.96
C ARG A 115 -8.84 4.30 11.96
N LEU A 116 -8.46 5.18 11.03
CA LEU A 116 -9.36 5.66 9.98
C LEU A 116 -9.77 4.54 9.02
N ALA A 117 -8.84 3.65 8.67
CA ALA A 117 -9.13 2.49 7.83
C ALA A 117 -10.08 1.50 8.54
N GLU A 118 -9.92 1.34 9.85
CA GLU A 118 -10.66 0.42 10.70
C GLU A 118 -11.98 0.96 11.22
N LEU A 119 -12.26 2.25 11.03
CA LEU A 119 -13.51 2.89 11.43
C LEU A 119 -14.72 2.07 10.96
N GLU A 120 -15.59 1.72 11.90
CA GLU A 120 -16.83 1.02 11.63
C GLU A 120 -17.82 1.95 10.92
N THR A 121 -18.47 1.43 9.87
CA THR A 121 -19.35 2.20 9.01
C THR A 121 -20.65 1.45 8.78
N ARG A 122 -21.78 2.17 8.74
CA ARG A 122 -23.07 1.54 8.40
C ARG A 122 -23.21 1.44 6.89
N LYS A 123 -24.01 0.47 6.42
CA LYS A 123 -24.29 0.31 4.98
C LYS A 123 -24.88 1.58 4.36
N GLU A 124 -25.68 2.32 5.13
CA GLU A 124 -26.30 3.58 4.74
C GLU A 124 -25.30 4.71 4.47
N ASP A 125 -24.08 4.62 5.00
CA ASP A 125 -23.03 5.63 4.84
C ASP A 125 -22.23 5.43 3.54
N THR A 126 -22.50 4.34 2.80
CA THR A 126 -21.83 4.02 1.53
C THR A 126 -22.05 5.11 0.48
N ASN A 127 -20.99 5.49 -0.22
CA ASN A 127 -20.92 6.59 -1.19
C ASN A 127 -21.30 7.97 -0.62
N LYS A 128 -21.41 8.11 0.71
CA LYS A 128 -21.65 9.39 1.37
C LYS A 128 -20.35 9.97 1.90
N LYS A 129 -20.30 11.30 1.85
CA LYS A 129 -19.27 12.09 2.51
C LYS A 129 -19.71 12.32 3.96
N ILE A 130 -18.98 11.74 4.90
CA ILE A 130 -19.22 11.92 6.34
C ILE A 130 -18.16 12.83 6.94
N SER A 131 -18.52 13.57 7.99
CA SER A 131 -17.56 14.41 8.73
C SER A 131 -16.53 13.53 9.42
N LEU A 132 -15.30 14.03 9.54
CA LEU A 132 -14.26 13.32 10.27
C LEU A 132 -14.67 13.21 11.76
N PRO A 133 -14.59 12.02 12.39
CA PRO A 133 -14.95 11.89 13.80
C PRO A 133 -14.12 12.83 14.69
N ARG A 134 -14.72 13.35 15.78
CA ARG A 134 -14.12 14.39 16.63
C ARG A 134 -12.74 14.00 17.17
N GLU A 135 -12.52 12.72 17.46
CA GLU A 135 -11.23 12.17 17.91
C GLU A 135 -10.09 12.41 16.90
N PHE A 136 -10.38 12.46 15.60
CA PHE A 136 -9.40 12.76 14.56
C PHE A 136 -9.31 14.25 14.22
N ARG A 137 -10.23 15.08 14.70
CA ARG A 137 -10.14 16.54 14.51
C ARG A 137 -9.04 17.16 15.36
N SER A 138 -8.88 16.70 16.60
CA SER A 138 -7.75 17.10 17.46
C SER A 138 -6.41 16.65 16.89
N ILE A 139 -6.40 15.57 16.12
CA ILE A 139 -5.22 15.05 15.43
C ILE A 139 -4.82 15.96 14.25
N CYS A 140 -5.77 16.68 13.64
CA CYS A 140 -5.47 17.68 12.63
C CYS A 140 -4.65 18.87 13.18
N GLN A 141 -4.52 19.00 14.50
CA GLN A 141 -3.64 19.98 15.17
C GLN A 141 -2.25 19.41 15.50
N LEU A 142 -2.01 18.11 15.27
CA LEU A 142 -0.67 17.55 15.39
C LEU A 142 0.17 18.04 14.22
N GLU A 143 1.16 18.89 14.51
CA GLU A 143 2.19 19.30 13.55
C GLU A 143 3.09 18.09 13.20
N LEU A 144 2.61 17.21 12.34
CA LEU A 144 3.38 16.13 11.72
C LEU A 144 4.29 16.67 10.60
N ALA A 145 4.89 17.84 10.83
CA ALA A 145 5.59 18.64 9.82
C ALA A 145 6.81 17.93 9.19
N LYS A 146 7.38 16.91 9.85
CA LYS A 146 8.50 16.12 9.29
C LYS A 146 8.03 14.94 8.44
N VAL A 147 6.76 14.56 8.51
CA VAL A 147 6.22 13.40 7.80
C VAL A 147 5.88 13.81 6.36
N PRO A 148 6.28 13.03 5.33
CA PRO A 148 5.87 13.32 3.97
C PRO A 148 4.38 13.00 3.79
N VAL A 149 3.77 13.54 2.74
CA VAL A 149 2.56 12.91 2.20
C VAL A 149 2.93 11.52 1.70
N VAL A 150 2.58 10.46 2.44
CA VAL A 150 3.09 9.09 2.20
C VAL A 150 2.73 8.48 0.84
N THR A 151 1.68 8.99 0.20
CA THR A 151 1.27 8.57 -1.16
C THR A 151 1.85 9.45 -2.26
N ALA A 152 2.57 10.53 -1.91
CA ALA A 152 3.28 11.34 -2.88
C ALA A 152 4.61 10.67 -3.26
N THR A 153 5.00 10.80 -4.52
CA THR A 153 6.29 10.29 -4.99
C THR A 153 7.43 11.13 -4.42
N ILE A 154 8.29 10.50 -3.63
CA ILE A 154 9.51 11.12 -3.08
C ILE A 154 10.68 10.68 -3.95
N PRO A 155 11.37 11.60 -4.65
CA PRO A 155 12.53 11.22 -5.45
C PRO A 155 13.65 10.70 -4.55
N VAL A 156 14.39 9.70 -5.03
CA VAL A 156 15.59 9.23 -4.34
C VAL A 156 16.74 10.15 -4.72
N ASP A 157 17.29 10.91 -3.76
CA ASP A 157 18.49 11.71 -3.99
C ASP A 157 19.75 10.85 -3.77
N PRO A 158 20.61 10.64 -4.79
CA PRO A 158 21.88 9.92 -4.63
C PRO A 158 22.83 10.52 -3.58
N ASN A 159 22.67 11.80 -3.24
CA ASN A 159 23.46 12.51 -2.22
C ASN A 159 22.83 12.43 -0.82
N CYS A 160 21.72 11.69 -0.67
CA CYS A 160 21.03 11.51 0.61
C CYS A 160 20.50 12.83 1.23
N ARG A 161 20.19 13.84 0.40
CA ARG A 161 19.63 15.11 0.87
C ARG A 161 18.13 15.15 0.60
N TYR A 162 17.39 15.43 1.66
CA TYR A 162 15.93 15.53 1.66
C TYR A 162 15.54 16.86 2.27
N GLU A 163 15.87 17.94 1.56
CA GLU A 163 15.65 19.30 2.02
C GLU A 163 14.16 19.63 2.04
N GLU A 164 13.77 20.50 2.98
CA GLU A 164 12.39 20.95 3.11
C GLU A 164 11.95 21.65 1.81
N GLY A 165 10.74 21.32 1.33
CA GLY A 165 10.21 21.83 0.07
C GLY A 165 10.55 21.01 -1.18
N THR A 166 11.44 20.01 -1.09
CA THR A 166 11.74 19.12 -2.25
C THR A 166 10.63 18.11 -2.54
N PHE A 167 9.78 17.82 -1.55
CA PHE A 167 8.59 16.99 -1.67
C PHE A 167 7.53 17.45 -0.64
N PRO A 168 6.24 17.14 -0.86
CA PRO A 168 5.16 17.59 0.00
C PRO A 168 5.21 16.91 1.37
N HIS A 169 5.21 17.72 2.42
CA HIS A 169 5.07 17.27 3.80
C HIS A 169 3.61 17.29 4.22
N PHE A 170 3.21 16.44 5.16
CA PHE A 170 1.86 16.38 5.66
C PHE A 170 1.56 17.64 6.49
N SER A 171 0.50 18.35 6.13
CA SER A 171 0.02 19.55 6.85
C SER A 171 -1.30 19.32 7.58
N GLY A 172 -2.09 18.31 7.21
CA GLY A 172 -3.34 17.99 7.90
C GLY A 172 -4.30 17.12 7.09
N LEU A 173 -5.44 16.78 7.69
CA LEU A 173 -6.54 16.11 7.02
C LEU A 173 -7.69 17.08 6.74
N VAL A 174 -8.39 16.85 5.64
CA VAL A 174 -9.69 17.50 5.39
C VAL A 174 -10.72 16.89 6.34
N ASP A 175 -11.63 17.72 6.89
CA ASP A 175 -12.67 17.32 7.86
C ASP A 175 -13.81 16.49 7.25
N SER A 176 -13.48 15.56 6.37
CA SER A 176 -14.44 14.66 5.75
C SER A 176 -13.79 13.43 5.15
N ILE A 177 -14.48 12.30 5.22
CA ILE A 177 -14.11 11.05 4.55
C ILE A 177 -15.28 10.55 3.70
N THR A 178 -14.99 9.85 2.62
CA THR A 178 -16.02 9.21 1.78
C THR A 178 -15.90 7.70 1.91
N ILE A 179 -16.99 7.02 2.24
CA ILE A 179 -17.00 5.57 2.38
C ILE A 179 -17.33 4.97 1.02
N MET A 180 -16.47 4.09 0.51
CA MET A 180 -16.67 3.44 -0.78
C MET A 180 -17.47 2.15 -0.61
N ASN A 181 -18.18 1.77 -1.67
CA ASN A 181 -18.79 0.45 -1.75
C ASN A 181 -17.75 -0.67 -1.77
N GLY A 182 -17.98 -1.76 -1.05
CA GLY A 182 -17.10 -2.93 -0.99
C GLY A 182 -17.22 -3.71 0.31
N ILE A 183 -16.74 -4.97 0.31
CA ILE A 183 -16.81 -5.88 1.47
C ILE A 183 -16.15 -5.25 2.71
N ASN A 184 -15.02 -4.56 2.50
CA ASN A 184 -14.23 -3.94 3.56
C ASN A 184 -14.56 -2.46 3.79
N ALA A 185 -15.54 -1.89 3.07
CA ALA A 185 -15.94 -0.49 3.10
C ALA A 185 -14.74 0.49 3.19
N PRO A 186 -13.86 0.53 2.18
CA PRO A 186 -12.63 1.33 2.24
C PRO A 186 -12.96 2.84 2.22
N LYS A 187 -12.09 3.64 2.83
CA LYS A 187 -12.36 5.07 3.08
C LYS A 187 -11.47 5.94 2.22
N VAL A 188 -12.06 6.86 1.45
CA VAL A 188 -11.34 7.93 0.78
C VAL A 188 -11.11 9.06 1.77
N ILE A 189 -9.84 9.29 2.08
CA ILE A 189 -9.35 10.36 2.93
C ILE A 189 -8.64 11.38 2.04
N GLN A 190 -8.66 12.64 2.43
CA GLN A 190 -7.91 13.69 1.74
C GLN A 190 -6.98 14.39 2.74
N CYS A 191 -5.67 14.37 2.46
CA CYS A 191 -4.70 15.14 3.23
C CYS A 191 -4.24 16.38 2.46
N ILE A 192 -3.72 17.35 3.20
CA ILE A 192 -3.19 18.62 2.69
C ILE A 192 -1.66 18.53 2.79
N GLY A 193 -0.98 18.83 1.69
CA GLY A 193 0.47 18.93 1.65
C GLY A 193 0.96 20.33 2.01
N SER A 194 2.23 20.44 2.39
CA SER A 194 2.94 21.71 2.63
C SER A 194 3.03 22.59 1.40
N ASP A 195 2.79 22.03 0.21
CA ASP A 195 2.68 22.72 -1.07
C ASP A 195 1.28 23.27 -1.34
N GLY A 196 0.35 23.13 -0.38
CA GLY A 196 -1.05 23.56 -0.49
C GLY A 196 -1.93 22.61 -1.32
N ASN A 197 -1.37 21.55 -1.90
CA ASN A 197 -2.11 20.60 -2.70
C ASN A 197 -2.88 19.61 -1.82
N ARG A 198 -3.97 19.06 -2.39
CA ARG A 198 -4.77 18.05 -1.71
C ARG A 198 -4.55 16.67 -2.33
N TYR A 199 -4.20 15.71 -1.49
CA TYR A 199 -3.88 14.34 -1.89
C TYR A 199 -4.99 13.42 -1.42
N ARG A 200 -5.71 12.83 -2.38
CA ARG A 200 -6.72 11.82 -2.11
C ARG A 200 -6.04 10.47 -1.92
N GLN A 201 -6.50 9.71 -0.94
CA GLN A 201 -5.91 8.45 -0.53
C GLN A 201 -7.03 7.48 -0.17
N LEU A 202 -6.89 6.22 -0.55
CA LEU A 202 -7.81 5.16 -0.16
C LEU A 202 -7.19 4.40 1.02
N ALA A 203 -7.74 4.62 2.21
CA ALA A 203 -7.41 3.82 3.39
C ALA A 203 -8.18 2.50 3.34
N LYS A 204 -7.43 1.40 3.31
CA LYS A 204 -7.95 0.04 3.28
C LYS A 204 -7.60 -0.67 4.57
N SER A 205 -8.57 -1.40 5.14
CA SER A 205 -8.32 -2.37 6.19
C SER A 205 -9.16 -3.62 5.93
N GLY A 206 -8.66 -4.80 6.31
CA GLY A 206 -9.38 -6.07 6.13
C GLY A 206 -8.49 -7.14 5.52
N ASN A 207 -9.05 -7.94 4.62
CA ASN A 207 -8.38 -9.13 4.08
C ASN A 207 -7.55 -8.86 2.83
N ASP A 208 -7.32 -7.58 2.50
CA ASP A 208 -6.58 -7.17 1.31
C ASP A 208 -5.07 -7.15 1.63
N ASP A 209 -4.26 -7.96 0.94
CA ASP A 209 -2.79 -7.95 1.14
C ASP A 209 -2.15 -6.79 0.35
N LEU A 210 -2.11 -5.62 0.96
CA LEU A 210 -1.50 -4.42 0.39
C LEU A 210 0.00 -4.56 0.12
N ARG A 211 0.68 -5.55 0.70
CA ARG A 211 2.09 -5.79 0.36
C ARG A 211 2.21 -6.41 -1.02
N GLN A 212 1.29 -7.30 -1.41
CA GLN A 212 1.26 -7.84 -2.77
C GLN A 212 1.02 -6.72 -3.77
N ASP A 213 0.06 -5.84 -3.50
CA ASP A 213 -0.20 -4.65 -4.32
C ASP A 213 1.06 -3.76 -4.43
N ALA A 214 1.75 -3.48 -3.32
CA ALA A 214 2.96 -2.66 -3.31
C ALA A 214 4.13 -3.29 -4.10
N VAL A 215 4.32 -4.61 -4.00
CA VAL A 215 5.35 -5.34 -4.75
C VAL A 215 5.03 -5.32 -6.26
N MET A 216 3.76 -5.40 -6.64
CA MET A 216 3.36 -5.30 -8.04
C MET A 216 3.60 -3.88 -8.61
N GLU A 217 3.32 -2.82 -7.85
CA GLU A 217 3.64 -1.45 -8.26
C GLU A 217 5.15 -1.21 -8.40
N GLN A 218 5.96 -1.83 -7.53
CA GLN A 218 7.42 -1.83 -7.63
C GLN A 218 7.88 -2.55 -8.91
N PHE A 219 7.27 -3.69 -9.25
CA PHE A 219 7.55 -4.40 -10.50
C PHE A 219 7.21 -3.54 -11.73
N PHE A 220 6.05 -2.86 -11.76
CA PHE A 220 5.70 -1.96 -12.85
C PHE A 220 6.67 -0.78 -12.97
N SER A 221 7.18 -0.27 -11.85
CA SER A 221 8.24 0.74 -11.84
C SER A 221 9.54 0.23 -12.49
N LEU A 222 9.90 -1.02 -12.26
CA LEU A 222 11.03 -1.67 -12.92
C LEU A 222 10.79 -1.87 -14.43
N VAL A 223 9.59 -2.31 -14.84
CA VAL A 223 9.20 -2.42 -16.25
C VAL A 223 9.33 -1.05 -16.95
N ASN A 224 8.87 0.02 -16.30
CA ASN A 224 9.02 1.37 -16.82
C ASN A 224 10.47 1.78 -17.02
N MET A 225 11.38 1.36 -16.14
CA MET A 225 12.82 1.60 -16.31
C MET A 225 13.34 0.93 -17.60
N PHE A 226 12.95 -0.33 -17.85
CA PHE A 226 13.34 -1.03 -19.09
C PHE A 226 12.74 -0.36 -20.34
N LEU A 227 11.47 0.06 -20.29
CA LEU A 227 10.81 0.77 -21.38
C LEU A 227 11.45 2.13 -21.67
N GLN A 228 11.99 2.82 -20.67
CA GLN A 228 12.68 4.10 -20.86
C GLN A 228 14.10 3.93 -21.41
N ASN A 229 14.77 2.83 -21.07
CA ASN A 229 16.13 2.54 -21.50
C ASN A 229 16.24 2.10 -22.98
N HIS A 230 15.11 1.69 -23.60
CA HIS A 230 15.08 1.33 -25.01
C HIS A 230 14.58 2.49 -25.87
N ARG A 231 15.33 2.83 -26.94
CA ARG A 231 15.07 4.00 -27.79
C ARG A 231 13.65 4.01 -28.35
N ASP A 232 13.21 2.90 -28.96
CA ASP A 232 11.90 2.84 -29.61
C ASP A 232 10.72 3.09 -28.65
N THR A 233 10.77 2.49 -27.47
CA THR A 233 9.70 2.60 -26.47
C THR A 233 9.74 3.97 -25.78
N SER A 234 10.94 4.53 -25.58
CA SER A 234 11.16 5.87 -25.03
C SER A 234 10.69 6.99 -25.97
N GLU A 235 11.02 6.92 -27.26
CA GLU A 235 10.54 7.87 -28.29
C GLU A 235 9.01 7.90 -28.36
N ARG A 236 8.37 6.73 -28.19
CA ARG A 236 6.91 6.55 -28.14
C ARG A 236 6.30 6.84 -26.76
N ARG A 237 7.13 7.15 -25.76
CA ARG A 237 6.74 7.40 -24.36
C ARG A 237 5.90 6.27 -23.77
N LEU A 238 6.18 5.02 -24.15
CA LEU A 238 5.50 3.85 -23.61
C LEU A 238 5.85 3.71 -22.13
N ARG A 239 4.80 3.72 -21.30
CA ARG A 239 4.92 3.51 -19.86
C ARG A 239 3.62 2.98 -19.29
N ILE A 240 3.74 2.21 -18.23
CA ILE A 240 2.65 1.83 -17.36
C ILE A 240 2.48 2.95 -16.32
N ARG A 241 1.26 3.43 -16.14
CA ARG A 241 0.98 4.42 -15.09
C ARG A 241 0.95 3.70 -13.75
N THR A 242 1.85 4.05 -12.86
CA THR A 242 1.95 3.51 -11.50
C THR A 242 1.25 4.43 -10.49
N TYR A 243 1.02 3.91 -9.29
CA TYR A 243 0.53 4.65 -8.13
C TYR A 243 1.17 4.11 -6.84
N ASN A 244 1.19 4.90 -5.78
CA ASN A 244 1.86 4.49 -4.55
C ASN A 244 0.95 3.66 -3.62
N VAL A 245 1.44 2.53 -3.15
CA VAL A 245 0.80 1.69 -2.12
C VAL A 245 1.71 1.62 -0.92
N VAL A 246 1.18 1.97 0.26
CA VAL A 246 1.93 2.02 1.52
C VAL A 246 1.27 1.11 2.55
N PRO A 247 1.78 -0.12 2.73
CA PRO A 247 1.30 -1.00 3.79
C PRO A 247 1.77 -0.50 5.16
N PHE A 248 0.89 -0.57 6.16
CA PHE A 248 1.18 -0.17 7.54
C PHE A 248 1.15 -1.34 8.52
N THR A 249 0.32 -2.34 8.23
CA THR A 249 0.24 -3.64 8.91
C THR A 249 -0.02 -4.71 7.84
N PRO A 250 -0.06 -6.01 8.18
CA PRO A 250 -0.46 -7.05 7.23
C PRO A 250 -1.87 -6.88 6.66
N SER A 251 -2.75 -6.14 7.34
CA SER A 251 -4.17 -6.00 7.00
C SER A 251 -4.64 -4.56 6.81
N ALA A 252 -3.74 -3.57 6.89
CA ALA A 252 -4.10 -2.15 6.79
C ALA A 252 -3.00 -1.31 6.12
N GLY A 253 -3.42 -0.27 5.41
CA GLY A 253 -2.53 0.64 4.70
C GLY A 253 -3.29 1.65 3.85
N VAL A 254 -2.54 2.41 3.05
CA VAL A 254 -3.09 3.43 2.16
C VAL A 254 -2.65 3.24 0.73
N VAL A 255 -3.54 3.57 -0.19
CA VAL A 255 -3.29 3.57 -1.63
C VAL A 255 -3.51 4.98 -2.16
N GLU A 256 -2.62 5.44 -3.04
CA GLU A 256 -2.80 6.69 -3.76
C GLU A 256 -4.10 6.66 -4.58
N TRP A 257 -4.90 7.71 -4.48
CA TRP A 257 -6.04 7.88 -5.36
C TRP A 257 -5.61 8.62 -6.62
N VAL A 258 -5.63 7.93 -7.76
CA VAL A 258 -5.25 8.53 -9.03
C VAL A 258 -6.32 9.57 -9.45
N ASN A 259 -5.93 10.83 -9.52
CA ASN A 259 -6.85 11.92 -9.89
C ASN A 259 -7.22 11.87 -11.37
N ARG A 260 -8.43 12.36 -11.68
CA ARG A 260 -9.00 12.46 -13.05
C ARG A 260 -9.12 11.10 -13.74
N THR A 261 -9.55 10.09 -12.98
CA THR A 261 -9.86 8.75 -13.49
C THR A 261 -11.29 8.38 -13.10
N VAL A 262 -11.88 7.47 -13.86
CA VAL A 262 -13.14 6.81 -13.56
C VAL A 262 -12.94 5.32 -13.86
N PRO A 263 -13.42 4.38 -13.02
CA PRO A 263 -13.38 2.97 -13.36
C PRO A 263 -14.08 2.72 -14.70
N LEU A 264 -13.48 1.90 -15.57
CA LEU A 264 -14.06 1.60 -16.88
C LEU A 264 -15.49 1.04 -16.77
N GLY A 265 -15.72 0.18 -15.77
CA GLY A 265 -17.05 -0.37 -15.50
C GLY A 265 -18.09 0.71 -15.16
N ASP A 266 -17.72 1.76 -14.44
CA ASP A 266 -18.63 2.86 -14.12
C ASP A 266 -18.91 3.73 -15.35
N TYR A 267 -17.94 3.94 -16.24
CA TYR A 267 -18.23 4.60 -17.52
C TYR A 267 -19.17 3.77 -18.41
N LEU A 268 -18.93 2.45 -18.48
CA LEU A 268 -19.69 1.56 -19.35
C LEU A 268 -21.12 1.31 -18.85
N LEU A 269 -21.31 1.16 -17.54
CA LEU A 269 -22.57 0.68 -16.94
C LEU A 269 -23.22 1.68 -15.97
N ASP A 270 -22.52 2.75 -15.60
CA ASP A 270 -22.87 3.64 -14.48
C ASP A 270 -22.96 2.91 -13.12
N SER A 271 -23.03 3.65 -12.03
CA SER A 271 -23.08 3.16 -10.64
C SER A 271 -24.23 2.20 -10.39
N ASN A 272 -25.37 2.43 -11.06
CA ASN A 272 -26.57 1.61 -10.91
C ASN A 272 -26.63 0.43 -11.88
N ARG A 273 -25.63 0.25 -12.76
CA ARG A 273 -25.55 -0.84 -13.75
C ARG A 273 -26.73 -0.93 -14.73
N ILE A 274 -27.53 0.12 -14.83
CA ILE A 274 -28.69 0.24 -15.74
C ILE A 274 -28.35 1.14 -16.93
N GLY A 275 -27.40 2.08 -16.76
CA GLY A 275 -27.09 3.13 -17.72
C GLY A 275 -25.71 2.98 -18.36
N GLY A 276 -25.01 4.11 -18.47
CA GLY A 276 -23.64 4.18 -18.99
C GLY A 276 -23.55 4.18 -20.51
N ALA A 277 -22.33 3.99 -21.03
CA ALA A 277 -22.11 3.95 -22.47
C ALA A 277 -22.82 2.77 -23.15
N HIS A 278 -22.87 1.59 -22.52
CA HIS A 278 -23.52 0.41 -23.10
C HIS A 278 -25.01 0.64 -23.34
N ALA A 279 -25.74 1.15 -22.33
CA ALA A 279 -27.16 1.45 -22.49
C ALA A 279 -27.45 2.56 -23.51
N ARG A 280 -26.53 3.51 -23.70
CA ARG A 280 -26.71 4.63 -24.65
C ARG A 280 -26.48 4.25 -26.11
N TYR A 281 -25.51 3.37 -26.36
CA TYR A 281 -25.05 3.07 -27.73
C TYR A 281 -25.35 1.63 -28.17
N GLY A 282 -25.51 0.69 -27.25
CA GLY A 282 -25.82 -0.73 -27.51
C GLY A 282 -27.33 -1.00 -27.52
N THR A 283 -28.13 -0.14 -28.14
CA THR A 283 -29.59 -0.31 -28.20
C THR A 283 -29.95 -1.59 -28.95
N GLY A 284 -30.62 -2.52 -28.28
CA GLY A 284 -30.98 -3.83 -28.83
C GLY A 284 -30.07 -4.98 -28.39
N ASP A 285 -28.91 -4.67 -27.80
CA ASP A 285 -28.03 -5.67 -27.19
C ASP A 285 -28.55 -6.12 -25.84
N TRP A 286 -28.00 -7.23 -25.34
CA TRP A 286 -28.28 -7.69 -23.98
C TRP A 286 -27.81 -6.69 -22.93
N THR A 287 -28.65 -6.50 -21.92
CA THR A 287 -28.32 -5.68 -20.75
C THR A 287 -27.29 -6.37 -19.86
N PHE A 288 -26.62 -5.61 -19.01
CA PHE A 288 -25.69 -6.15 -18.01
C PHE A 288 -26.32 -7.28 -17.18
N LEU A 289 -27.58 -7.12 -16.76
CA LEU A 289 -28.27 -8.13 -15.96
C LEU A 289 -28.51 -9.41 -16.76
N GLN A 290 -29.00 -9.29 -18.00
CA GLN A 290 -29.21 -10.44 -18.89
C GLN A 290 -27.91 -11.20 -19.17
N CYS A 291 -26.81 -10.49 -19.46
CA CYS A 291 -25.49 -11.12 -19.64
C CYS A 291 -25.04 -11.86 -18.38
N ARG A 292 -25.24 -11.28 -17.20
CA ARG A 292 -24.83 -11.88 -15.93
C ARG A 292 -25.66 -13.11 -15.58
N GLU A 293 -26.97 -13.06 -15.78
CA GLU A 293 -27.87 -14.20 -15.60
C GLU A 293 -27.52 -15.34 -16.55
N HIS A 294 -27.27 -15.03 -17.82
CA HIS A 294 -26.88 -16.03 -18.80
C HIS A 294 -25.54 -16.70 -18.44
N LEU A 295 -24.52 -15.93 -18.06
CA LEU A 295 -23.22 -16.46 -17.64
C LEU A 295 -23.34 -17.32 -16.36
N ALA A 296 -24.13 -16.88 -15.38
CA ALA A 296 -24.36 -17.65 -14.16
C ALA A 296 -25.02 -19.00 -14.46
N CYS A 297 -26.02 -19.00 -15.34
CA CYS A 297 -26.71 -20.21 -15.81
C CYS A 297 -25.72 -21.20 -16.44
N VAL A 298 -24.86 -20.74 -17.35
CA VAL A 298 -23.83 -21.58 -18.00
C VAL A 298 -22.83 -22.16 -17.00
N CYS A 299 -22.37 -21.38 -16.01
CA CYS A 299 -21.47 -21.88 -14.96
C CYS A 299 -22.10 -23.02 -14.15
N SER A 300 -23.40 -22.94 -13.83
CA SER A 300 -24.11 -24.01 -13.12
C SER A 300 -24.16 -25.31 -13.92
N TYR A 301 -24.33 -25.23 -15.25
CA TYR A 301 -24.29 -26.40 -16.12
C TYR A 301 -22.91 -27.03 -16.24
N LEU A 302 -21.84 -26.23 -16.24
CA LEU A 302 -20.46 -26.72 -16.29
C LEU A 302 -20.07 -27.47 -14.99
N GLU A 303 -20.45 -26.96 -13.81
CA GLU A 303 -20.26 -27.66 -12.54
C GLU A 303 -21.00 -29.01 -12.51
N LEU A 304 -22.23 -29.07 -13.02
CA LEU A 304 -23.00 -30.31 -13.14
C LEU A 304 -22.37 -31.31 -14.12
N SER A 305 -21.78 -30.83 -15.23
CA SER A 305 -21.12 -31.69 -16.22
C SER A 305 -19.76 -32.24 -15.75
N LEU A 306 -19.02 -31.51 -14.92
CA LEU A 306 -17.75 -31.99 -14.32
C LEU A 306 -17.97 -33.01 -13.18
N LEU A 307 -19.14 -32.98 -12.53
CA LEU A 307 -19.58 -34.00 -11.58
C LEU A 307 -20.04 -35.31 -12.26
N TYR A 308 -20.19 -35.30 -13.59
CA TYR A 308 -20.65 -36.43 -14.40
C TYR A 308 -19.54 -36.90 -15.37
N ILE A 309 -18.32 -37.08 -14.88
CA ILE A 309 -17.35 -37.94 -15.56
C ILE A 309 -17.69 -39.38 -15.13
N PRO A 310 -18.27 -40.23 -15.99
CA PRO A 310 -18.44 -41.64 -15.64
C PRO A 310 -17.03 -42.24 -15.51
N VAL A 311 -16.69 -42.69 -14.30
CA VAL A 311 -15.60 -43.64 -14.12
C VAL A 311 -16.08 -44.91 -14.83
N ASN A 312 -15.60 -45.13 -16.05
CA ASN A 312 -15.68 -46.45 -16.66
C ASN A 312 -14.71 -47.32 -15.87
N ASP A 313 -15.24 -48.13 -14.96
CA ASP A 313 -14.54 -49.27 -14.40
C ASP A 313 -14.39 -50.32 -15.52
N ASP A 314 -13.13 -50.59 -15.91
CA ASP A 314 -12.72 -51.76 -16.69
C ASP A 314 -12.78 -53.05 -15.84
#